data_AF-A0A537K9W5-F1
#
_entry.id   AF-A0A537K9W5-F1
#
_cell.length_a   1.000
_cell.length_b   1.000
_cell.length_c   1.000
_cell.angle_alpha   90.00
_cell.angle_beta   90.00
_cell.angle_gamma   90.00
#
_symmetry.space_group_name_H-M   'P 1'
#
loop_
_entity.id
_entity.type
_entity.pdbx_description
1 polymer ?
#
loop_
_entity_poly.entity_id
_entity_poly.type
_entity_poly.pdbx_seq_one_letter_code
_entity_poly.pdbx_strand_id
1 'polypeptide(L)'
;MSREGGFTYVEVLVAALLIAMALVPLMQLFPGLVETDLTDETTMVLGAVAVRNMESITTSLRNTIASVASGSATCSDFPKCLVVWTVTTEASSATTGVGSLVDVGVTACADASGNGACDAGDTQVHYDAKVTSRP
;
A
#
# COMPACT_ATOMS: atom_id res chain seq x y z
N MET A 1 59.34 16.59 -7.61
CA MET A 1 58.92 15.85 -8.81
C MET A 1 57.78 14.92 -8.40
N SER A 2 56.53 15.34 -8.59
CA SER A 2 55.36 14.49 -8.35
C SER A 2 55.26 13.46 -9.47
N ARG A 3 55.34 12.18 -9.12
CA ARG A 3 54.90 11.09 -9.99
C ARG A 3 53.38 11.11 -10.00
N GLU A 4 52.78 11.60 -11.07
CA GLU A 4 51.37 11.32 -11.37
C GLU A 4 51.27 9.82 -11.68
N GLY A 5 50.86 9.04 -10.70
CA GLY A 5 50.60 7.61 -10.85
C GLY A 5 49.30 7.40 -11.61
N GLY A 6 49.38 7.34 -12.94
CA GLY A 6 48.26 6.90 -13.77
C GLY A 6 47.96 5.42 -13.51
N PHE A 7 46.74 5.12 -13.07
CA PHE A 7 46.28 3.74 -12.90
C PHE A 7 46.30 3.01 -14.26
N THR A 8 46.89 1.82 -14.29
CA THR A 8 46.94 1.02 -15.52
C THR A 8 45.57 0.39 -15.80
N TYR A 9 45.18 0.23 -17.07
CA TYR A 9 43.88 -0.39 -17.44
C TYR A 9 43.67 -1.77 -16.82
N VAL A 10 44.76 -2.52 -16.61
CA VAL A 10 44.74 -3.83 -15.96
C VAL A 10 44.31 -3.70 -14.49
N GLU A 11 44.78 -2.69 -13.79
CA GLU A 11 44.44 -2.45 -12.38
C GLU A 11 42.96 -2.09 -12.20
N VAL A 12 42.41 -1.28 -13.11
CA VAL A 12 40.97 -0.94 -13.12
C VAL A 12 40.11 -2.18 -13.41
N LEU A 13 40.53 -3.03 -14.35
CA LEU A 13 39.84 -4.28 -14.66
C LEU A 13 39.87 -5.27 -13.49
N VAL A 14 41.03 -5.39 -12.83
CA VAL A 14 41.18 -6.25 -11.65
C VAL A 14 40.32 -5.73 -10.50
N ALA A 15 40.31 -4.41 -10.26
CA ALA A 15 39.46 -3.81 -9.24
C ALA A 15 37.97 -4.05 -9.51
N ALA A 16 37.51 -3.84 -10.75
CA ALA A 16 36.12 -4.08 -11.14
C ALA A 16 35.72 -5.56 -10.97
N LEU A 17 36.62 -6.49 -11.31
CA LEU A 17 36.38 -7.92 -11.20
C LEU A 17 36.35 -8.38 -9.73
N LEU A 18 37.21 -7.82 -8.87
CA LEU A 18 37.20 -8.05 -7.43
C LEU A 18 35.93 -7.50 -6.77
N ILE A 19 35.47 -6.32 -7.19
CA ILE A 19 34.20 -5.75 -6.72
C ILE A 19 33.02 -6.64 -7.14
N ALA A 20 32.98 -7.09 -8.40
CA ALA A 20 31.94 -8.00 -8.87
C ALA A 20 31.94 -9.33 -8.10
N MET A 21 33.11 -9.92 -7.86
CA MET A 21 33.24 -11.15 -7.06
C MET A 21 32.85 -10.97 -5.59
N ALA A 22 33.02 -9.77 -5.02
CA ALA A 22 32.58 -9.48 -3.66
C ALA A 22 31.06 -9.24 -3.57
N LEU A 23 30.47 -8.66 -4.61
CA LEU A 23 29.04 -8.35 -4.66
C LEU A 23 28.15 -9.58 -4.86
N VAL A 24 28.60 -10.58 -5.63
CA VAL A 24 27.85 -11.84 -5.87
C VAL A 24 27.48 -12.59 -4.58
N PRO A 25 28.41 -12.89 -3.66
CA PRO A 25 28.07 -13.54 -2.39
C PRO A 25 27.27 -12.63 -1.45
N LEU A 26 27.43 -11.30 -1.53
CA LEU A 26 26.59 -10.33 -0.82
C LEU A 26 25.11 -10.43 -1.24
N MET A 27 24.84 -10.59 -2.54
CA MET A 27 23.47 -10.83 -3.04
C MET A 27 22.92 -12.20 -2.59
N GLN A 28 23.78 -13.21 -2.39
CA GLN A 28 23.36 -14.53 -1.89
C GLN A 28 23.14 -14.56 -0.37
N LEU A 29 23.84 -13.72 0.39
CA LEU A 29 23.74 -13.62 1.85
C LEU A 29 22.55 -12.78 2.31
N PHE A 30 22.09 -11.84 1.47
CA PHE A 30 20.95 -10.98 1.77
C PHE A 30 19.93 -10.97 0.62
N PRO A 31 19.29 -12.11 0.31
CA PRO A 31 18.30 -12.19 -0.77
C PRO A 31 17.08 -11.29 -0.52
N GLY A 32 16.87 -10.80 0.71
CA GLY A 32 15.75 -9.93 1.05
C GLY A 32 15.99 -8.43 0.87
N LEU A 33 17.24 -7.93 0.82
CA LEU A 33 17.50 -6.47 0.90
C LEU A 33 17.09 -5.68 -0.36
N VAL A 34 16.86 -6.35 -1.49
CA VAL A 34 16.43 -5.71 -2.76
C VAL A 34 14.92 -5.83 -2.98
N GLU A 35 14.25 -6.83 -2.37
CA GLU A 35 12.79 -7.03 -2.48
C GLU A 35 12.00 -6.35 -1.36
N THR A 36 12.61 -6.14 -0.19
CA THR A 36 11.91 -5.49 0.93
C THR A 36 11.65 -4.00 0.70
N ASP A 37 12.56 -3.30 0.03
CA ASP A 37 12.49 -1.83 -0.09
C ASP A 37 11.29 -1.37 -0.95
N LEU A 38 11.05 -2.04 -2.07
CA LEU A 38 9.92 -1.73 -2.97
C LEU A 38 8.57 -2.17 -2.39
N THR A 39 8.55 -3.28 -1.66
CA THR A 39 7.33 -3.80 -1.03
C THR A 39 6.93 -2.93 0.16
N ASP A 40 7.90 -2.46 0.96
CA ASP A 40 7.66 -1.50 2.05
C ASP A 40 7.17 -0.15 1.53
N GLU A 41 7.75 0.38 0.45
CA GLU A 41 7.26 1.63 -0.15
C GLU A 41 5.84 1.47 -0.71
N THR A 42 5.58 0.39 -1.46
CA THR A 42 4.26 0.13 -2.04
C THR A 42 3.20 -0.07 -0.96
N THR A 43 3.50 -0.84 0.08
CA THR A 43 2.57 -1.04 1.21
C THR A 43 2.35 0.25 1.99
N MET A 44 3.35 1.10 2.16
CA MET A 44 3.22 2.42 2.79
C MET A 44 2.29 3.34 1.97
N VAL A 45 2.46 3.39 0.64
CA VAL A 45 1.60 4.19 -0.24
C VAL A 45 0.16 3.66 -0.24
N LEU A 46 -0.03 2.35 -0.36
CA LEU A 46 -1.34 1.72 -0.29
C LEU A 46 -2.00 1.97 1.07
N GLY A 47 -1.25 1.89 2.17
CA GLY A 47 -1.71 2.23 3.51
C GLY A 47 -2.19 3.68 3.60
N ALA A 48 -1.43 4.64 3.08
CA ALA A 48 -1.82 6.05 3.05
C ALA A 48 -3.08 6.31 2.22
N VAL A 49 -3.27 5.58 1.11
CA VAL A 49 -4.49 5.66 0.30
C VAL A 49 -5.69 5.07 1.06
N ALA A 50 -5.52 3.89 1.64
CA ALA A 50 -6.59 3.22 2.39
C ALA A 50 -7.03 4.04 3.60
N VAL A 51 -6.10 4.63 4.36
CA VAL A 51 -6.41 5.51 5.50
C VAL A 51 -7.15 6.76 5.05
N ARG A 52 -6.68 7.46 4.01
CA ARG A 52 -7.36 8.66 3.49
C ARG A 52 -8.79 8.34 3.03
N ASN A 53 -8.98 7.19 2.37
CA ASN A 53 -10.30 6.76 1.92
C ASN A 53 -11.21 6.38 3.10
N MET A 54 -10.66 5.64 4.08
CA MET A 54 -11.37 5.31 5.33
C MET A 54 -11.81 6.56 6.10
N GLU A 55 -10.94 7.55 6.26
CA GLU A 55 -11.29 8.83 6.90
C GLU A 55 -12.40 9.57 6.15
N SER A 56 -12.33 9.59 4.82
CA SER A 56 -13.37 10.20 3.97
C SER A 56 -14.73 9.51 4.15
N ILE A 57 -14.76 8.18 4.05
CA ILE A 57 -15.97 7.36 4.18
C ILE A 57 -16.56 7.51 5.59
N THR A 58 -15.75 7.30 6.62
CA THR A 58 -16.21 7.39 8.02
C THR A 58 -16.71 8.79 8.37
N THR A 59 -16.10 9.85 7.83
CA THR A 59 -16.59 11.23 8.00
C THR A 59 -17.95 11.43 7.33
N SER A 60 -18.12 10.94 6.10
CA SER A 60 -19.41 11.01 5.40
C SER A 60 -20.50 10.24 6.16
N LEU A 61 -20.18 9.04 6.63
CA LEU A 61 -21.10 8.19 7.41
C LEU A 61 -21.47 8.81 8.77
N ARG A 62 -20.53 9.47 9.46
CA ARG A 62 -20.83 10.20 10.70
C ARG A 62 -21.81 11.35 10.49
N ASN A 63 -21.72 12.03 9.34
CA ASN A 63 -22.66 13.10 8.99
C ASN A 63 -24.04 12.55 8.58
N THR A 64 -24.05 11.47 7.80
CA THR A 64 -25.28 10.80 7.37
C THR A 64 -24.96 9.32 7.17
N ILE A 65 -25.50 8.47 8.05
CA ILE A 65 -25.11 7.06 8.15
C ILE A 65 -25.46 6.22 6.90
N ALA A 66 -26.35 6.72 6.05
CA ALA A 66 -26.74 6.09 4.78
C ALA A 66 -26.08 6.76 3.55
N SER A 67 -25.12 7.66 3.74
CA SER A 67 -24.56 8.47 2.63
C SER A 67 -23.60 7.73 1.73
N VAL A 68 -22.99 6.64 2.21
CA VAL A 68 -21.98 5.88 1.47
C VAL A 68 -22.43 4.43 1.32
N ALA A 69 -22.49 3.96 0.08
CA ALA A 69 -22.64 2.54 -0.25
C ALA A 69 -21.26 1.92 -0.57
N SER A 70 -21.17 0.59 -0.52
CA SER A 70 -19.98 -0.15 -0.97
C SER A 70 -19.61 0.19 -2.42
N GLY A 71 -18.32 0.16 -2.74
CA GLY A 71 -17.83 0.53 -4.06
C GLY A 71 -16.33 0.36 -4.23
N SER A 72 -15.81 0.84 -5.35
CA SER A 72 -14.39 0.85 -5.66
C SER A 72 -14.00 2.10 -6.46
N ALA A 73 -12.72 2.46 -6.39
CA ALA A 73 -12.14 3.56 -7.13
C ALA A 73 -10.65 3.33 -7.42
N THR A 74 -10.18 3.83 -8.55
CA THR A 74 -8.75 3.86 -8.88
C THR A 74 -8.06 5.01 -8.16
N CYS A 75 -6.81 4.80 -7.75
CA CYS A 75 -6.02 5.82 -7.07
C CYS A 75 -5.31 6.71 -8.11
N SER A 76 -5.38 8.03 -7.96
CA SER A 76 -4.65 8.97 -8.83
C SER A 76 -3.14 8.94 -8.61
N ASP A 77 -2.73 8.62 -7.38
CA ASP A 77 -1.37 8.82 -6.90
C ASP A 77 -0.44 7.63 -7.25
N PHE A 78 -1.01 6.46 -7.57
CA PHE A 78 -0.25 5.24 -7.85
C PHE A 78 -0.85 4.46 -9.04
N PRO A 79 -0.08 4.20 -10.11
CA PRO A 79 -0.58 3.46 -11.26
C PRO A 79 -0.99 2.04 -10.84
N LYS A 80 -2.14 1.58 -11.33
CA LYS A 80 -2.74 0.29 -10.97
C LYS A 80 -3.12 0.14 -9.49
N CYS A 81 -3.17 1.21 -8.70
CA CYS A 81 -3.78 1.13 -7.37
C CYS A 81 -5.31 1.15 -7.49
N LEU A 82 -5.94 0.23 -6.80
CA LEU A 82 -7.37 0.12 -6.64
C LEU A 82 -7.70 0.18 -5.14
N VAL A 83 -8.70 0.98 -4.80
CA VAL A 83 -9.31 0.98 -3.48
C VAL A 83 -10.71 0.41 -3.59
N VAL A 84 -11.06 -0.51 -2.71
CA VAL A 84 -12.36 -1.15 -2.62
C VAL A 84 -12.85 -0.95 -1.20
N TRP A 85 -14.09 -0.50 -1.03
CA TRP A 85 -14.70 -0.35 0.28
C TRP A 85 -16.04 -1.06 0.36
N THR A 86 -16.32 -1.58 1.54
CA THR A 86 -17.56 -2.26 1.88
C THR A 86 -18.19 -1.55 3.06
N VAL A 87 -19.49 -1.31 2.98
CA VAL A 87 -20.29 -0.75 4.07
C VAL A 87 -21.43 -1.72 4.34
N THR A 88 -21.50 -2.22 5.56
CA THR A 88 -22.54 -3.17 5.98
C THR A 88 -23.20 -2.70 7.26
N THR A 89 -24.52 -2.78 7.33
CA THR A 89 -25.27 -2.41 8.54
C THR A 89 -25.29 -3.59 9.50
N GLU A 90 -24.66 -3.44 10.66
CA GLU A 90 -24.64 -4.47 11.70
C GLU A 90 -25.92 -4.39 12.55
N ALA A 91 -26.32 -3.18 12.92
CA ALA A 91 -27.54 -2.93 13.68
C ALA A 91 -28.17 -1.60 13.27
N SER A 92 -29.49 -1.56 13.18
CA SER A 92 -30.23 -0.31 12.94
C SER A 92 -31.53 -0.33 13.73
N SER A 93 -31.86 0.81 14.34
CA SER A 93 -33.12 1.01 15.05
C SER A 93 -33.81 2.26 14.55
N ALA A 94 -35.10 2.14 14.24
CA ALA A 94 -35.97 3.28 13.92
C ALA A 94 -36.39 4.07 15.17
N THR A 95 -36.06 3.58 16.37
CA THR A 95 -36.36 4.27 17.63
C THR A 95 -35.48 5.51 17.77
N THR A 96 -36.13 6.66 17.96
CA THR A 96 -35.46 7.95 18.18
C THR A 96 -34.39 7.84 19.28
N GLY A 97 -33.16 8.24 18.97
CA GLY A 97 -32.03 8.23 19.90
C GLY A 97 -31.24 6.92 20.03
N VAL A 98 -31.63 5.84 19.35
CA VAL A 98 -30.87 4.56 19.36
C VAL A 98 -29.88 4.48 18.20
N GLY A 99 -30.21 5.04 17.05
CA GLY A 99 -29.30 5.14 15.90
C GLY A 99 -29.03 3.83 15.16
N SER A 100 -27.97 3.82 14.36
CA SER A 100 -27.48 2.70 13.55
C SER A 100 -25.98 2.52 13.73
N LEU A 101 -25.52 1.28 13.64
CA LEU A 101 -24.13 0.84 13.66
C LEU A 101 -23.81 0.19 12.31
N VAL A 102 -22.76 0.68 11.67
CA VAL A 102 -22.28 0.18 10.38
C VAL A 102 -20.81 -0.22 10.49
N ASP A 103 -20.48 -1.33 9.85
CA ASP A 103 -19.13 -1.81 9.62
C ASP A 103 -18.65 -1.29 8.27
N VAL A 104 -17.41 -0.79 8.26
CA VAL A 104 -16.73 -0.26 7.09
C VAL A 104 -15.41 -0.97 6.94
N GLY A 105 -15.24 -1.71 5.84
CA GLY A 105 -13.97 -2.32 5.46
C GLY A 105 -13.41 -1.61 4.22
N VAL A 106 -12.14 -1.19 4.26
CA VAL A 106 -11.45 -0.56 3.12
C VAL A 106 -10.20 -1.36 2.80
N THR A 107 -10.08 -1.79 1.56
CA THR A 107 -8.91 -2.48 1.01
C THR A 107 -8.28 -1.62 -0.07
N ALA A 108 -6.99 -1.33 0.04
CA ALA A 108 -6.19 -0.80 -1.06
C ALA A 108 -5.25 -1.89 -1.58
N CYS A 109 -5.18 -2.07 -2.88
CA CYS A 109 -4.30 -3.05 -3.51
C CYS A 109 -3.61 -2.48 -4.74
N ALA A 110 -2.47 -3.06 -5.09
CA ALA A 110 -1.86 -2.88 -6.39
C ALA A 110 -2.36 -3.98 -7.34
N ASP A 111 -3.33 -3.66 -8.20
CA ASP A 111 -3.91 -4.55 -9.21
C ASP A 111 -2.86 -4.85 -10.29
N ALA A 112 -1.98 -5.81 -10.01
CA ALA A 112 -0.89 -6.16 -10.92
C ALA A 112 -1.44 -6.66 -12.26
N SER A 113 -2.57 -7.36 -12.21
CA SER A 113 -3.25 -8.02 -13.32
C SER A 113 -4.01 -7.06 -14.25
N GLY A 114 -4.42 -5.90 -13.74
CA GLY A 114 -5.25 -4.92 -14.44
C GLY A 114 -6.70 -5.37 -14.62
N ASN A 115 -7.21 -6.26 -13.77
CA ASN A 115 -8.57 -6.82 -13.87
C ASN A 115 -9.63 -5.98 -13.15
N GLY A 116 -9.23 -4.92 -12.43
CA GLY A 116 -10.13 -4.05 -11.68
C GLY A 116 -10.63 -4.65 -10.37
N ALA A 117 -9.92 -5.62 -9.80
CA ALA A 117 -10.19 -6.22 -8.50
C ALA A 117 -8.93 -6.27 -7.62
N CYS A 118 -9.13 -6.45 -6.31
CA CYS A 118 -8.04 -6.81 -5.40
C CYS A 118 -8.01 -8.33 -5.27
N ASP A 119 -7.08 -8.98 -5.97
CA ASP A 119 -6.91 -10.42 -5.94
C ASP A 119 -6.08 -10.86 -4.72
N ALA A 120 -6.25 -12.10 -4.29
CA ALA A 120 -5.50 -12.65 -3.15
C ALA A 120 -3.97 -12.70 -3.37
N GLY A 121 -3.51 -12.59 -4.62
CA GLY A 121 -2.10 -12.52 -4.99
C GLY A 121 -1.53 -11.10 -5.04
N ASP A 122 -2.36 -10.07 -4.91
CA ASP A 122 -1.93 -8.68 -4.97
C ASP A 122 -1.37 -8.20 -3.62
N THR A 123 -0.41 -7.28 -3.68
CA THR A 123 -0.01 -6.52 -2.50
C THR A 123 -1.18 -5.66 -2.07
N GLN A 124 -1.68 -5.90 -0.85
CA GLN A 124 -2.87 -5.24 -0.35
C GLN A 124 -2.77 -4.88 1.14
N VAL A 125 -3.45 -3.79 1.50
CA VAL A 125 -3.63 -3.34 2.88
C VAL A 125 -5.12 -3.23 3.14
N HIS A 126 -5.56 -3.72 4.31
CA HIS A 126 -6.95 -3.70 4.71
C HIS A 126 -7.12 -3.02 6.07
N TYR A 127 -8.17 -2.21 6.19
CA TYR A 127 -8.58 -1.57 7.44
C TYR A 127 -10.07 -1.76 7.67
N ASP A 128 -10.44 -1.98 8.92
CA ASP A 128 -11.82 -2.05 9.37
C ASP A 128 -12.12 -0.92 10.37
N ALA A 129 -13.32 -0.39 10.29
CA ALA A 129 -13.84 0.59 11.22
C ALA A 129 -15.34 0.38 11.49
N LYS A 130 -15.76 0.70 12.71
CA LYS A 130 -17.17 0.78 13.08
C LYS A 130 -17.60 2.24 13.19
N VAL A 131 -18.74 2.59 12.58
CA VAL A 131 -19.33 3.93 12.63
C VAL A 131 -20.73 3.85 13.20
N THR A 132 -21.03 4.71 14.16
CA THR A 132 -22.37 4.86 14.72
C THR A 132 -22.99 6.17 14.24
N SER A 133 -24.30 6.18 13.99
CA SER A 133 -25.04 7.43 13.84
C SER A 133 -25.13 8.11 15.20
N ARG A 134 -24.90 9.43 15.24
CA ARG A 134 -25.16 10.21 16.45
C ARG A 134 -26.67 10.17 16.77
N PRO A 135 -27.08 9.88 18.03
CA PRO A 135 -28.46 10.01 18.49
C PRO A 135 -29.06 11.40 18.25
#